data_AF-A0A8J4WS22-F1
#
_entry.id   AF-A0A8J4WS22-F1
#
_cell.length_a   1.000
_cell.length_b   1.000
_cell.length_c   1.000
_cell.angle_alpha   90.00
_cell.angle_beta   90.00
_cell.angle_gamma   90.00
#
_symmetry.space_group_name_H-M   'P 1'
#
loop_
_entity.id
_entity.type
_entity.pdbx_description
1 polymer ?
#
loop_
_entity_poly.entity_id
_entity_poly.type
_entity_poly.pdbx_seq_one_letter_code
_entity_poly.pdbx_strand_id
1 'polypeptide(L)'
;MLVTPESSGARLLLLDCRPFLAFSRAHICRAHNAAWNSLLRRRCSRGTESGARLDCLLADRSLPARVHSGDFSSIVVLDEKTRALGELERESLAALLLRALHREVHAGASRICFLQGGFDGFVALYPELCISAPGVCGNQATLSESESRVSGRTTPLYDQGGPVEILPFLFLGSAHHSSQRELLQRCGITAVLNVSSSCPNLFENELSYMTLRVEDSMAADIRVLFPQAIHFI
;
A
#
# COMPACT_ATOMS: atom_id res chain seq x y z
N MET A 1 -5.47 39.24 -19.59
CA MET A 1 -4.47 38.16 -19.68
C MET A 1 -3.94 37.94 -18.27
N LEU A 2 -4.60 37.06 -17.51
CA LEU A 2 -4.27 36.81 -16.10
C LEU A 2 -3.18 35.74 -16.07
N VAL A 3 -1.96 36.16 -15.73
CA VAL A 3 -0.87 35.26 -15.39
C VAL A 3 -1.18 34.73 -13.99
N THR A 4 -1.62 33.48 -13.89
CA THR A 4 -1.72 32.76 -12.61
C THR A 4 -0.31 32.56 -12.05
N PRO A 5 -0.15 32.53 -10.71
CA PRO A 5 1.15 32.37 -10.10
C PRO A 5 1.62 30.93 -10.26
N GLU A 6 2.29 30.62 -11.37
CA GLU A 6 3.37 29.64 -11.35
C GLU A 6 4.51 30.27 -10.54
N SER A 7 4.33 30.35 -9.22
CA SER A 7 5.46 30.58 -8.33
C SER A 7 6.44 29.44 -8.56
N SER A 8 7.68 29.78 -8.89
CA SER A 8 8.85 28.88 -8.93
C SER A 8 9.13 28.25 -7.56
N GLY A 9 8.17 27.46 -7.06
CA GLY A 9 8.26 26.67 -5.86
C GLY A 9 8.97 25.37 -6.17
N ALA A 10 10.01 25.05 -5.41
CA ALA A 10 10.70 23.77 -5.45
C ALA A 10 9.70 22.61 -5.54
N ARG A 11 9.66 21.91 -6.68
CA ARG A 11 8.83 20.71 -6.86
C ARG A 11 9.42 19.61 -5.96
N LEU A 12 8.72 19.31 -4.87
CA LEU A 12 9.10 18.33 -3.86
C LEU A 12 8.37 17.00 -4.09
N LEU A 13 9.10 15.91 -4.14
CA LEU A 13 8.56 14.55 -4.06
C LEU A 13 8.85 13.98 -2.67
N LEU A 14 7.82 13.54 -1.97
CA LEU A 14 7.94 12.92 -0.64
C LEU A 14 7.54 11.44 -0.75
N LEU A 15 8.47 10.55 -0.40
CA LEU A 15 8.32 9.10 -0.50
C LEU A 15 8.31 8.49 0.90
N ASP A 16 7.17 7.91 1.28
CA ASP A 16 6.95 7.26 2.57
C ASP A 16 7.19 5.76 2.45
N CYS A 17 8.23 5.27 3.14
CA CYS A 17 8.65 3.87 3.12
C CYS A 17 7.98 3.00 4.18
N ARG A 18 7.02 3.52 4.93
CA ARG A 18 6.31 2.75 5.96
C ARG A 18 5.32 1.77 5.33
N PRO A 19 4.91 0.72 6.08
CA PRO A 19 3.87 -0.18 5.63
C PRO A 19 2.61 0.58 5.20
N PHE A 20 1.96 0.12 4.13
CA PHE A 20 0.77 0.76 3.56
C PHE A 20 -0.30 1.10 4.61
N LEU A 21 -0.55 0.19 5.56
CA LEU A 21 -1.55 0.43 6.61
C LEU A 21 -1.18 1.60 7.54
N ALA A 22 0.10 1.79 7.86
CA ALA A 22 0.56 2.93 8.64
C ALA A 22 0.36 4.23 7.85
N PHE A 23 0.75 4.24 6.57
CA PHE A 23 0.56 5.36 5.65
C PHE A 23 -0.93 5.74 5.49
N SER A 24 -1.81 4.76 5.26
CA SER A 24 -3.24 5.00 5.09
C SER A 24 -3.92 5.55 6.35
N ARG A 25 -3.41 5.21 7.55
CA ARG A 25 -3.92 5.75 8.81
C ARG A 25 -3.52 7.22 8.98
N ALA A 26 -2.25 7.53 8.79
CA ALA A 26 -1.74 8.89 8.83
C ALA A 26 -0.44 9.01 8.02
N HIS A 27 -0.28 10.11 7.29
CA HIS A 27 0.92 10.39 6.50
C HIS A 27 1.09 11.91 6.29
N ILE A 28 2.29 12.34 5.90
CA ILE A 28 2.56 13.75 5.60
C ILE A 28 1.79 14.14 4.33
N CYS A 29 1.21 15.33 4.31
CA CYS A 29 0.45 15.86 3.18
C CYS A 29 1.27 15.76 1.88
N ARG A 30 0.63 15.20 0.84
CA ARG A 30 1.22 14.96 -0.50
C ARG A 30 2.36 13.92 -0.55
N ALA A 31 2.57 13.14 0.53
CA ALA A 31 3.45 11.98 0.48
C ALA A 31 2.89 10.89 -0.44
N HIS A 32 3.79 10.12 -1.06
CA HIS A 32 3.45 8.93 -1.85
C HIS A 32 4.03 7.72 -1.13
N ASN A 33 3.22 6.69 -0.91
CA ASN A 33 3.71 5.45 -0.32
C ASN A 33 4.58 4.68 -1.33
N ALA A 34 5.79 4.31 -0.91
CA ALA A 34 6.63 3.38 -1.67
C ALA A 34 6.06 1.97 -1.48
N ALA A 35 5.77 1.26 -2.58
CA ALA A 35 5.24 -0.08 -2.51
C ALA A 35 6.38 -1.06 -2.30
N TRP A 36 6.43 -1.68 -1.12
CA TRP A 36 7.30 -2.82 -0.85
C TRP A 36 6.52 -3.91 -0.15
N ASN A 37 5.89 -4.77 -0.95
CA ASN A 37 5.31 -6.01 -0.46
C ASN A 37 6.28 -7.18 -0.71
N SER A 38 6.03 -8.30 -0.04
CA SER A 38 6.84 -9.53 -0.13
C SER A 38 7.00 -10.05 -1.56
N LEU A 39 6.01 -9.79 -2.43
CA LEU A 39 6.05 -10.14 -3.85
C LEU A 39 7.06 -9.28 -4.63
N LEU A 40 7.14 -7.98 -4.34
CA LEU A 40 8.13 -7.08 -4.92
C LEU A 40 9.54 -7.44 -4.46
N ARG A 41 9.73 -7.75 -3.17
CA ARG A 41 11.01 -8.22 -2.63
C ARG A 41 11.52 -9.47 -3.38
N ARG A 42 10.66 -10.47 -3.59
CA ARG A 42 11.00 -11.70 -4.32
C ARG A 42 11.37 -11.45 -5.80
N ARG A 43 10.77 -10.44 -6.44
CA ARG A 43 11.04 -10.08 -7.84
C ARG A 43 12.35 -9.30 -7.97
N CYS A 44 12.65 -8.39 -7.04
CA CYS A 44 13.93 -7.68 -7.00
C CYS A 44 15.12 -8.61 -6.72
N SER A 45 14.92 -9.70 -5.98
CA SER A 45 15.98 -10.68 -5.68
C SER A 45 16.24 -11.72 -6.78
N ARG A 46 15.36 -11.86 -7.78
CA ARG A 46 15.47 -12.88 -8.84
C ARG A 46 16.20 -12.42 -10.10
N GLY A 47 16.65 -11.17 -10.16
CA GLY A 47 17.47 -10.62 -11.25
C GLY A 47 18.87 -10.28 -10.76
N THR A 48 19.86 -10.99 -11.30
CA THR A 48 21.31 -10.70 -11.36
C THR A 48 21.75 -9.31 -10.91
N GLU A 49 22.57 -9.26 -9.84
CA GLU A 49 23.62 -8.28 -9.44
C GLU A 49 23.35 -6.75 -9.47
N SER A 50 22.27 -6.30 -10.10
CA SER A 50 21.85 -4.92 -10.24
C SER A 50 20.66 -4.72 -9.32
N GLY A 51 20.92 -4.21 -8.11
CA GLY A 51 19.90 -4.02 -7.05
C GLY A 51 18.61 -3.30 -7.48
N ALA A 52 17.64 -3.23 -6.56
CA ALA A 52 16.26 -2.75 -6.82
C ALA A 52 16.20 -1.44 -7.63
N ARG A 53 15.30 -1.40 -8.62
CA ARG A 53 15.04 -0.24 -9.51
C ARG A 53 13.85 0.59 -9.03
N LEU A 54 13.76 1.86 -9.39
CA LEU A 54 12.60 2.70 -9.00
C LEU A 54 11.26 2.11 -9.44
N ASP A 55 11.21 1.53 -10.64
CA ASP A 55 10.03 0.87 -11.19
C ASP A 55 9.50 -0.31 -10.37
N CYS A 56 10.31 -0.91 -9.49
CA CYS A 56 9.84 -1.97 -8.61
C CYS A 56 9.58 -1.51 -7.18
N LEU A 57 9.96 -0.27 -6.84
CA LEU A 57 9.84 0.31 -5.50
C LEU A 57 8.65 1.27 -5.36
N LEU A 58 8.15 1.81 -6.47
CA LEU A 58 7.07 2.80 -6.47
C LEU A 58 5.76 2.19 -7.00
N ALA A 59 4.69 2.37 -6.22
CA ALA A 59 3.34 1.98 -6.60
C ALA A 59 2.84 2.79 -7.80
N ASP A 60 3.03 4.10 -7.71
CA ASP A 60 2.67 5.05 -8.77
C ASP A 60 3.68 4.95 -9.92
N ARG A 61 3.22 4.42 -11.06
CA ARG A 61 4.03 4.21 -12.26
C ARG A 61 4.35 5.49 -13.03
N SER A 62 3.71 6.60 -12.70
CA SER A 62 4.04 7.90 -13.28
C SER A 62 5.29 8.51 -12.64
N LEU A 63 5.59 8.17 -11.38
CA LEU A 63 6.69 8.77 -10.63
C LEU A 63 8.07 8.46 -11.20
N PRO A 64 8.42 7.20 -11.58
CA PRO A 64 9.74 6.93 -12.15
C PRO A 64 10.04 7.82 -13.36
N ALA A 65 9.14 7.93 -14.33
CA ALA A 65 9.35 8.77 -15.51
C ALA A 65 9.60 10.25 -15.15
N ARG A 66 8.84 10.77 -14.19
CA ARG A 66 8.95 12.16 -13.70
C ARG A 66 10.23 12.41 -12.90
N VAL A 67 10.68 11.40 -12.16
CA VAL A 67 11.98 11.44 -11.46
C VAL A 67 13.12 11.48 -12.48
N HIS A 68 13.06 10.66 -13.53
CA HIS A 68 14.07 10.64 -14.58
C HIS A 68 14.08 11.91 -15.45
N SER A 69 12.93 12.55 -15.67
CA SER A 69 12.83 13.83 -16.39
C SER A 69 13.27 15.05 -15.58
N GLY A 70 13.58 14.88 -14.28
CA GLY A 70 13.98 15.98 -13.41
C GLY A 70 12.81 16.90 -13.02
N ASP A 71 11.58 16.39 -13.00
CA ASP A 71 10.40 17.18 -12.62
C ASP A 71 10.44 17.66 -11.17
N PHE A 72 11.30 17.06 -10.34
CA PHE A 72 11.42 17.34 -8.92
C PHE A 72 12.78 17.94 -8.59
N SER A 73 12.78 19.12 -7.97
CA SER A 73 13.98 19.75 -7.45
C SER A 73 14.52 19.05 -6.19
N SER A 74 13.65 18.40 -5.42
CA SER A 74 14.01 17.68 -4.20
C SER A 74 13.16 16.43 -4.07
N ILE A 75 13.81 15.33 -3.69
CA ILE A 75 13.18 14.04 -3.42
C ILE A 75 13.54 13.66 -1.99
N VAL A 76 12.54 13.58 -1.12
CA VAL A 76 12.72 13.26 0.30
C VAL A 76 12.15 11.88 0.55
N VAL A 77 12.98 11.00 1.12
CA VAL A 77 12.59 9.66 1.57
C VAL A 77 12.45 9.67 3.09
N LEU A 78 11.42 9.02 3.62
CA LEU A 78 11.21 8.88 5.06
C LEU A 78 10.78 7.47 5.44
N ASP A 79 11.08 7.08 6.66
CA ASP A 79 10.56 5.87 7.29
C ASP A 79 9.80 6.22 8.58
N GLU A 80 9.63 5.26 9.50
CA GLU A 80 8.92 5.50 10.75
C GLU A 80 9.64 6.50 11.66
N LYS A 81 10.94 6.31 11.92
CA LYS A 81 11.62 7.02 13.03
C LYS A 81 13.14 7.12 12.94
N THR A 82 13.77 6.70 11.85
CA THR A 82 15.23 6.61 11.80
C THR A 82 15.87 8.00 11.82
N ARG A 83 16.91 8.19 12.63
CA ARG A 83 17.48 9.51 12.90
C ARG A 83 18.69 9.81 12.02
N ALA A 84 19.35 8.79 11.49
CA ALA A 84 20.50 8.98 10.62
C ALA A 84 20.56 7.92 9.51
N LEU A 85 21.14 8.29 8.36
CA LEU A 85 21.34 7.35 7.25
C LEU A 85 22.17 6.12 7.62
N GLY A 86 23.11 6.25 8.58
CA GLY A 86 23.93 5.15 9.06
C GLY A 86 23.19 4.12 9.92
N GLU A 87 21.99 4.46 10.41
CA GLU A 87 21.13 3.57 11.20
C GLU A 87 20.19 2.71 10.33
N LEU A 88 20.05 3.05 9.05
CA LEU A 88 19.18 2.32 8.13
C LEU A 88 19.70 0.90 7.89
N GLU A 89 18.83 -0.09 8.09
CA GLU A 89 19.14 -1.47 7.72
C GLU A 89 19.41 -1.56 6.21
N ARG A 90 20.44 -2.32 5.82
CA ARG A 90 20.85 -2.46 4.42
C ARG A 90 19.76 -2.99 3.50
N GLU A 91 18.78 -3.71 4.02
CA GLU A 91 17.67 -4.27 3.25
C GLU A 91 16.34 -3.56 3.49
N SER A 92 16.35 -2.48 4.28
CA SER A 92 15.17 -1.62 4.45
C SER A 92 14.76 -1.00 3.12
N LEU A 93 13.47 -0.75 2.97
CA LEU A 93 12.92 -0.09 1.79
C LEU A 93 13.55 1.29 1.58
N ALA A 94 13.72 2.07 2.65
CA ALA A 94 14.36 3.39 2.57
C ALA A 94 15.79 3.29 2.01
N ALA A 95 16.61 2.34 2.50
CA ALA A 95 17.97 2.14 1.99
C ALA A 95 18.00 1.66 0.52
N LEU A 96 17.05 0.80 0.12
CA LEU A 96 16.92 0.35 -1.26
C LEU A 96 16.50 1.50 -2.19
N LEU A 97 15.53 2.29 -1.78
CA LEU A 97 15.01 3.44 -2.53
C LEU A 97 16.05 4.54 -2.70
N LEU A 98 16.78 4.88 -1.63
CA LEU A 98 17.89 5.83 -1.71
C LEU A 98 18.98 5.36 -2.69
N ARG A 99 19.35 4.08 -2.67
CA ARG A 99 20.31 3.51 -3.64
C ARG A 99 19.79 3.56 -5.07
N ALA A 100 18.51 3.25 -5.29
CA ALA A 100 17.90 3.33 -6.61
C ALA A 100 17.91 4.78 -7.12
N LEU A 101 17.48 5.74 -6.30
CA LEU A 101 17.50 7.17 -6.62
C LEU A 101 18.91 7.66 -6.96
N HIS A 102 19.94 7.30 -6.17
CA HIS A 102 21.32 7.71 -6.45
C HIS A 102 21.91 7.09 -7.73
N ARG A 103 21.38 5.97 -8.21
CA ARG A 103 21.83 5.31 -9.44
C ARG A 103 21.10 5.85 -10.67
N GLU A 104 19.80 6.10 -10.54
CA GLU A 104 18.90 6.41 -11.65
C GLU A 104 18.73 7.92 -11.88
N VAL A 105 18.94 8.76 -10.86
CA VAL A 105 18.83 10.23 -10.97
C VAL A 105 20.19 10.83 -11.33
N HIS A 106 20.22 11.63 -12.40
CA HIS A 106 21.42 12.36 -12.83
C HIS A 106 21.91 13.31 -11.73
N ALA A 107 23.23 13.35 -11.53
CA ALA A 107 23.86 14.27 -10.59
C ALA A 107 23.47 15.72 -10.93
N GLY A 108 22.84 16.42 -9.98
CA GLY A 108 22.38 17.80 -10.14
C GLY A 108 20.95 17.98 -10.67
N ALA A 109 20.25 16.92 -11.10
CA ALA A 109 18.85 17.02 -11.52
C ALA A 109 17.89 17.20 -10.33
N SER A 110 18.15 16.50 -9.22
CA SER A 110 17.33 16.57 -8.01
C SER A 110 18.20 16.40 -6.76
N ARG A 111 17.86 17.12 -5.70
CA ARG A 111 18.45 16.90 -4.37
C ARG A 111 17.77 15.71 -3.70
N ILE A 112 18.51 14.64 -3.44
CA ILE A 112 18.02 13.47 -2.71
C ILE A 112 18.28 13.67 -1.22
N CYS A 113 17.25 13.53 -0.40
CA CYS A 113 17.29 13.75 1.04
C CYS A 113 16.59 12.62 1.80
N PHE A 114 16.99 12.42 3.05
CA PHE A 114 16.33 11.55 4.00
C PHE A 114 15.78 12.37 5.17
N LEU A 115 14.54 12.11 5.58
CA LEU A 115 13.90 12.82 6.68
C LEU A 115 14.36 12.24 8.02
N GLN A 116 15.25 12.96 8.68
CA GLN A 116 15.73 12.61 10.01
C GLN A 116 14.57 12.60 11.03
N GLY A 117 14.46 11.49 11.77
CA GLY A 117 13.41 11.28 12.76
C GLY A 117 12.14 10.66 12.19
N GLY A 118 12.09 10.40 10.87
CA GLY A 118 10.97 9.73 10.20
C GLY A 118 9.62 10.43 10.38
N PHE A 119 8.55 9.69 10.16
CA PHE A 119 7.18 10.16 10.37
C PHE A 119 6.90 10.53 11.83
N ASP A 120 7.36 9.72 12.80
CA ASP A 120 7.16 9.94 14.23
C ASP A 120 7.70 11.30 14.68
N GLY A 121 8.93 11.62 14.28
CA GLY A 121 9.56 12.90 14.57
C GLY A 121 8.86 14.07 13.86
N PHE A 122 8.39 13.85 12.63
CA PHE A 122 7.70 14.89 11.87
C PHE A 122 6.33 15.22 12.46
N VAL A 123 5.50 14.21 12.74
CA VAL A 123 4.13 14.41 13.25
C VAL A 123 4.14 15.02 14.65
N ALA A 124 5.17 14.76 15.46
CA ALA A 124 5.33 15.38 16.78
C ALA A 124 5.57 16.90 16.70
N LEU A 125 6.20 17.37 15.61
CA LEU A 125 6.56 18.78 15.43
C LEU A 125 5.57 19.54 14.53
N TYR A 126 4.98 18.86 13.55
CA TYR A 126 4.14 19.46 12.51
C TYR A 126 2.86 18.63 12.26
N PRO A 127 2.03 18.38 13.28
CA PRO A 127 0.82 17.58 13.14
C PRO A 127 -0.17 18.13 12.11
N GLU A 128 -0.20 19.45 11.91
CA GLU A 128 -1.05 20.16 10.95
C GLU A 128 -0.70 19.87 9.48
N LEU A 129 0.51 19.38 9.22
CA LEU A 129 0.96 18.99 7.89
C LEU A 129 0.72 17.50 7.60
N CYS A 130 0.05 16.78 8.50
CA CYS A 130 -0.30 15.37 8.33
C CYS A 130 -1.78 15.20 7.96
N ILE A 131 -2.05 14.28 7.05
CA ILE A 131 -3.38 13.79 6.73
C ILE A 131 -3.63 12.55 7.58
N SER A 132 -4.76 12.52 8.28
CA SER A 132 -5.21 11.35 9.05
C SER A 132 -6.58 10.90 8.57
N ALA A 133 -6.82 9.60 8.51
CA ALA A 133 -8.13 9.08 8.16
C ALA A 133 -9.15 9.44 9.26
N PRO A 134 -10.29 10.09 8.94
CA PRO A 134 -11.34 10.36 9.91
C PRO A 134 -11.96 9.02 10.35
N GLY A 135 -11.89 8.69 11.65
CA GLY A 135 -12.61 7.55 12.21
C GLY A 135 -11.80 6.51 12.99
N VAL A 136 -10.47 6.61 13.11
CA VAL A 136 -9.71 5.75 14.05
C VAL A 136 -9.58 6.45 15.41
N CYS A 137 -10.72 6.81 16.00
CA CYS A 137 -10.77 7.23 17.38
C CYS A 137 -10.79 5.98 18.27
N GLY A 138 -9.71 5.78 19.02
CA GLY A 138 -9.71 4.99 20.26
C GLY A 138 -9.88 3.48 20.11
N ASN A 139 -8.77 2.78 19.92
CA ASN A 139 -8.28 1.85 20.95
C ASN A 139 -6.90 1.34 20.53
N GLN A 140 -5.92 1.59 21.40
CA GLN A 140 -4.67 0.86 21.38
C GLN A 140 -4.98 -0.61 21.71
N ALA A 141 -5.26 -1.41 20.69
CA ALA A 141 -4.95 -2.83 20.77
C ALA A 141 -3.48 -2.93 20.36
N THR A 142 -2.63 -3.05 21.37
CA THR A 142 -1.29 -3.60 21.24
C THR A 142 -1.38 -4.89 20.42
N LEU A 143 -1.16 -4.80 19.12
CA LEU A 143 -0.72 -5.93 18.31
C LEU A 143 0.74 -6.15 18.70
N SER A 144 0.95 -6.70 19.89
CA SER A 144 2.20 -7.34 20.23
C SER A 144 2.34 -8.50 19.26
N GLU A 145 3.14 -8.28 18.22
CA GLU A 145 3.66 -9.31 17.32
C GLU A 145 4.54 -10.24 18.17
N SER A 146 3.90 -11.12 18.92
CA SER A 146 4.53 -12.26 19.57
C SER A 146 4.23 -13.45 18.68
N GLU A 147 5.15 -13.75 17.76
CA GLU A 147 5.11 -15.01 17.02
C GLU A 147 5.25 -16.17 18.01
N SER A 148 4.12 -16.68 18.52
CA SER A 148 4.09 -17.97 19.17
C SER A 148 4.25 -19.03 18.10
N ARG A 149 5.49 -19.51 17.95
CA ARG A 149 5.86 -20.71 17.20
C ARG A 149 5.12 -21.93 17.76
N VAL A 150 3.92 -22.20 17.28
CA VAL A 150 3.24 -23.47 17.51
C VAL A 150 2.89 -24.09 16.16
N SER A 151 3.61 -25.17 15.85
CA SER A 151 3.32 -26.09 14.75
C SER A 151 1.87 -26.58 14.81
N GLY A 152 1.16 -26.44 13.70
CA GLY A 152 -0.07 -27.19 13.43
C GLY A 152 -1.02 -26.40 12.53
N ARG A 153 -0.87 -26.56 11.20
CA ARG A 153 -1.84 -26.15 10.15
C ARG A 153 -2.75 -24.97 10.56
N THR A 154 -2.16 -23.81 10.82
CA THR A 154 -2.92 -22.61 11.14
C THR A 154 -3.54 -22.07 9.87
N THR A 155 -4.87 -21.98 9.83
CA THR A 155 -5.56 -21.09 8.90
C THR A 155 -4.87 -19.71 8.96
N PRO A 156 -4.61 -19.07 7.81
CA PRO A 156 -4.03 -17.74 7.76
C PRO A 156 -4.72 -16.79 8.74
N LEU A 157 -3.98 -15.82 9.30
CA LEU A 157 -4.52 -14.91 10.31
C LEU A 157 -5.78 -14.16 9.84
N TYR A 158 -5.91 -13.93 8.52
CA TYR A 158 -7.07 -13.29 7.89
C TYR A 158 -8.29 -14.22 7.74
N ASP A 159 -8.13 -15.52 7.95
CA ASP A 159 -9.20 -16.54 7.99
C ASP A 159 -9.65 -16.81 9.44
N GLN A 160 -9.08 -16.12 10.43
CA GLN A 160 -9.49 -16.25 11.82
C GLN A 160 -10.65 -15.29 12.10
N GLY A 161 -11.87 -15.84 12.21
CA GLY A 161 -13.08 -15.09 12.53
C GLY A 161 -14.12 -15.11 11.42
N GLY A 162 -14.94 -14.06 11.35
CA GLY A 162 -15.91 -13.82 10.28
C GLY A 162 -15.42 -12.77 9.28
N PRO A 163 -16.14 -12.55 8.17
CA PRO A 163 -15.81 -11.48 7.22
C PRO A 163 -15.93 -10.11 7.89
N VAL A 164 -15.11 -9.16 7.43
CA VAL A 164 -15.04 -7.80 7.99
C VAL A 164 -16.04 -6.90 7.29
N GLU A 165 -16.93 -6.25 8.03
CA GLU A 165 -17.85 -5.24 7.48
C GLU A 165 -17.07 -3.94 7.19
N ILE A 166 -17.02 -3.54 5.92
CA ILE A 166 -16.29 -2.34 5.47
C ILE A 166 -17.22 -1.14 5.25
N LEU A 167 -18.49 -1.40 4.94
CA LEU A 167 -19.60 -0.47 4.89
C LEU A 167 -20.87 -1.21 5.35
N PRO A 168 -21.94 -0.50 5.78
CA PRO A 168 -23.20 -1.16 6.09
C PRO A 168 -23.62 -2.11 4.96
N PHE A 169 -23.80 -3.39 5.30
CA PHE A 169 -24.17 -4.47 4.36
C PHE A 169 -23.10 -4.90 3.34
N LEU A 170 -21.88 -4.36 3.42
CA LEU A 170 -20.76 -4.74 2.56
C LEU A 170 -19.62 -5.36 3.37
N PHE A 171 -19.36 -6.63 3.08
CA PHE A 171 -18.38 -7.43 3.81
C PHE A 171 -17.21 -7.82 2.92
N LEU A 172 -16.00 -7.75 3.47
CA LEU A 172 -14.79 -8.30 2.88
C LEU A 172 -14.43 -9.63 3.55
N GLY A 173 -14.39 -10.71 2.77
CA GLY A 173 -14.09 -12.05 3.25
C GLY A 173 -13.16 -12.81 2.31
N SER A 174 -12.58 -13.90 2.82
CA SER A 174 -11.75 -14.81 2.03
C SER A 174 -12.58 -15.91 1.36
N ALA A 175 -11.92 -16.72 0.53
CA ALA A 175 -12.50 -17.96 -0.01
C ALA A 175 -12.97 -18.92 1.10
N HIS A 176 -12.32 -18.89 2.27
CA HIS A 176 -12.76 -19.69 3.41
C HIS A 176 -14.11 -19.21 3.93
N HIS A 177 -14.26 -17.90 4.18
CA HIS A 177 -15.54 -17.32 4.62
C HIS A 177 -16.67 -17.56 3.61
N SER A 178 -16.39 -17.41 2.31
CA SER A 178 -17.40 -17.63 1.25
C SER A 178 -17.83 -19.09 1.10
N SER A 179 -17.07 -20.04 1.67
CA SER A 179 -17.44 -21.46 1.71
C SER A 179 -18.32 -21.87 2.90
N GLN A 180 -18.55 -20.97 3.86
CA GLN A 180 -19.29 -21.26 5.08
C GLN A 180 -20.74 -20.76 4.95
N ARG A 181 -21.66 -21.64 4.53
CA ARG A 181 -23.08 -21.29 4.31
C ARG A 181 -23.73 -20.61 5.52
N GLU A 182 -23.55 -21.18 6.71
CA GLU A 182 -24.14 -20.69 7.96
C GLU A 182 -23.59 -19.30 8.34
N LEU A 183 -22.31 -19.04 8.06
CA LEU A 183 -21.69 -17.74 8.28
C LEU A 183 -22.31 -16.68 7.37
N LEU A 184 -22.45 -16.97 6.07
CA LEU A 184 -23.05 -16.07 5.10
C LEU A 184 -24.51 -15.73 5.48
N GLN A 185 -25.28 -16.74 5.87
CA GLN A 185 -26.67 -16.56 6.33
C GLN A 185 -26.76 -15.70 7.60
N ARG A 186 -25.89 -15.95 8.59
CA ARG A 186 -25.84 -15.16 9.83
C ARG A 186 -25.47 -13.70 9.60
N CYS A 187 -24.61 -13.44 8.63
CA CYS A 187 -24.24 -12.07 8.23
C CYS A 187 -25.30 -11.41 7.33
N GLY A 188 -26.36 -12.13 6.93
CA GLY A 188 -27.39 -11.62 6.03
C GLY A 188 -26.89 -11.40 4.60
N ILE A 189 -25.83 -12.11 4.19
CA ILE A 189 -25.26 -11.98 2.85
C ILE A 189 -26.18 -12.67 1.83
N THR A 190 -26.61 -11.90 0.83
CA THR A 190 -27.49 -12.36 -0.27
C THR A 190 -26.79 -12.41 -1.62
N ALA A 191 -25.64 -11.73 -1.74
CA ALA A 191 -24.85 -11.64 -2.95
C ALA A 191 -23.35 -11.77 -2.65
N VAL A 192 -22.61 -12.42 -3.54
CA VAL A 192 -21.16 -12.62 -3.41
C VAL A 192 -20.45 -12.17 -4.68
N LEU A 193 -19.61 -11.15 -4.55
CA LEU A 193 -18.67 -10.73 -5.59
C LEU A 193 -17.37 -11.53 -5.47
N ASN A 194 -17.18 -12.52 -6.34
CA ASN A 194 -16.00 -13.38 -6.35
C ASN A 194 -14.92 -12.79 -7.28
N VAL A 195 -13.81 -12.33 -6.70
CA VAL A 195 -12.67 -11.77 -7.45
C VAL A 195 -11.53 -12.78 -7.67
N SER A 196 -11.71 -14.03 -7.23
CA SER A 196 -10.70 -15.09 -7.37
C SER A 196 -10.85 -15.83 -8.70
N SER A 197 -9.73 -16.11 -9.36
CA SER A 197 -9.69 -16.90 -10.59
C SER A 197 -9.79 -18.41 -10.35
N SER A 198 -9.54 -18.87 -9.13
CA SER A 198 -9.42 -20.30 -8.78
C SER A 198 -10.47 -20.78 -7.77
N CYS A 199 -11.27 -19.89 -7.19
CA CYS A 199 -12.30 -20.23 -6.22
C CYS A 199 -13.67 -20.38 -6.91
N PRO A 200 -14.35 -21.54 -6.81
CA PRO A 200 -15.68 -21.72 -7.38
C PRO A 200 -16.76 -21.04 -6.52
N ASN A 201 -17.90 -20.72 -7.14
CA ASN A 201 -19.10 -20.31 -6.43
C ASN A 201 -19.80 -21.56 -5.87
N LEU A 202 -20.15 -21.57 -4.58
CA LEU A 202 -20.61 -22.79 -3.89
C LEU A 202 -22.13 -22.84 -3.68
N PHE A 203 -22.80 -21.70 -3.65
CA PHE A 203 -24.22 -21.60 -3.29
C PHE A 203 -25.06 -20.89 -4.36
N GLU A 204 -24.80 -21.15 -5.65
CA GLU A 204 -25.40 -20.41 -6.78
C GLU A 204 -26.94 -20.50 -6.86
N ASN A 205 -27.55 -21.49 -6.20
CA ASN A 205 -29.01 -21.61 -6.11
C ASN A 205 -29.62 -20.72 -5.00
N GLU A 206 -28.80 -20.18 -4.10
CA GLU A 206 -29.24 -19.46 -2.89
C GLU A 206 -28.75 -18.01 -2.86
N LEU A 207 -27.58 -17.75 -3.46
CA LEU A 207 -26.94 -16.44 -3.49
C LEU A 207 -26.75 -15.98 -4.93
N SER A 208 -26.86 -14.68 -5.13
CA SER A 208 -26.45 -14.07 -6.40
C SER A 208 -24.93 -13.98 -6.46
N TYR A 209 -24.32 -14.47 -7.54
CA TYR A 209 -22.88 -14.40 -7.73
C TYR A 209 -22.51 -13.52 -8.91
N MET A 210 -21.42 -12.78 -8.77
CA MET A 210 -20.69 -12.21 -9.89
C MET A 210 -19.21 -12.55 -9.75
N THR A 211 -18.61 -13.07 -10.83
CA THR A 211 -17.17 -13.38 -10.85
C THR A 211 -16.43 -12.37 -11.70
N LEU A 212 -15.49 -11.64 -11.10
CA LEU A 212 -14.56 -10.77 -11.80
C LEU A 212 -13.22 -11.49 -11.94
N ARG A 213 -12.95 -12.01 -13.14
CA ARG A 213 -11.67 -12.63 -13.46
C ARG A 213 -10.64 -11.55 -13.71
N VAL A 214 -9.90 -11.18 -12.66
CA VAL A 214 -8.81 -10.22 -12.74
C VAL A 214 -7.49 -10.97 -12.79
N GLU A 215 -6.62 -10.59 -13.74
CA GLU A 215 -5.23 -11.03 -13.68
C GLU A 215 -4.52 -10.35 -12.51
N ASP A 216 -3.87 -11.14 -11.65
CA ASP A 216 -3.03 -10.63 -10.55
C ASP A 216 -1.70 -10.09 -11.11
N SER A 217 -1.81 -8.98 -11.85
CA SER A 217 -0.72 -8.28 -12.49
C SER A 217 -0.80 -6.79 -12.18
N MET A 218 0.35 -6.17 -11.91
CA MET A 218 0.45 -4.72 -11.70
C MET A 218 0.16 -3.92 -12.97
N ALA A 219 0.11 -4.56 -14.13
CA ALA A 219 -0.30 -3.95 -15.40
C ALA A 219 -1.81 -4.08 -15.67
N ALA A 220 -2.54 -4.88 -14.89
CA ALA A 220 -3.97 -5.07 -15.08
C ALA A 220 -4.72 -3.81 -14.62
N ASP A 221 -5.47 -3.19 -15.52
CA ASP A 221 -6.34 -2.07 -15.16
C ASP A 221 -7.65 -2.60 -14.58
N ILE A 222 -7.67 -2.83 -13.27
CA ILE A 222 -8.86 -3.33 -12.56
C ILE A 222 -10.02 -2.33 -12.56
N ARG A 223 -9.76 -1.04 -12.84
CA ARG A 223 -10.77 0.02 -12.80
C ARG A 223 -11.84 -0.16 -13.87
N VAL A 224 -11.50 -0.84 -14.98
CA VAL A 224 -12.46 -1.17 -16.05
C VAL A 224 -13.61 -2.06 -15.55
N LEU A 225 -13.40 -2.77 -14.44
CA LEU A 225 -14.38 -3.67 -13.84
C LEU A 225 -15.24 -2.98 -12.78
N PHE A 226 -14.87 -1.78 -12.34
CA PHE A 226 -15.59 -1.07 -11.28
C PHE A 226 -17.04 -0.78 -11.64
N PRO A 227 -17.39 -0.32 -12.87
CA PRO A 227 -18.78 -0.09 -13.23
C PRO A 227 -19.64 -1.36 -13.08
N GLN A 228 -19.09 -2.51 -13.46
CA GLN A 228 -19.77 -3.80 -13.32
C GLN A 228 -19.92 -4.21 -11.86
N ALA A 229 -18.86 -4.06 -11.05
CA ALA A 229 -18.88 -4.33 -9.61
C ALA A 229 -19.90 -3.48 -8.87
N ILE A 230 -19.92 -2.18 -9.16
CA ILE A 230 -20.80 -1.19 -8.52
C ILE A 230 -22.26 -1.42 -8.90
N HIS A 231 -22.55 -1.90 -10.12
CA HIS A 231 -23.92 -2.20 -10.50
C HIS A 231 -24.47 -3.46 -9.80
N PHE A 232 -23.60 -4.39 -9.44
CA PHE A 232 -23.97 -5.64 -8.79
C PHE A 232 -24.20 -5.50 -7.27
N ILE A 233 -23.44 -4.60 -6.63
CA ILE A 233 -23.51 -4.30 -5.19
C ILE A 233 -24.62 -3.28 -4.94
#